data_AF-A0AA36BD37-F1
#
_entry.id   AF-A0AA36BD37-F1
#
_cell.length_a   1.000
_cell.length_b   1.000
_cell.length_c   1.000
_cell.angle_alpha   90.00
_cell.angle_beta   90.00
_cell.angle_gamma   90.00
#
_symmetry.space_group_name_H-M   'P 1'
#
loop_
_entity.id
_entity.type
_entity.pdbx_description
1 polymer ?
#
loop_
_entity_poly.entity_id
_entity_poly.type
_entity_poly.pdbx_seq_one_letter_code
_entity_poly.pdbx_strand_id
1 'polypeptide(L)'
;MAENEEFQLESEKQMTTDMSDKDITHILEKCGTFGPYQRWFYAYITIICMLCTTPGMNFTFITASVPFLCYPPNFNASLIPANLTENEYLQMLQPDGDDQCSEYNNSFTGTYYTTPSSNSSELQCSYGRKFPTEKFSSVVSEFDLVCERKWLKSTLQSMYFAGYLIGSIVFGVLSDRFGRKSIFLLTNTVLVVCGITKIFVPSLIGYIIVYCIQGAGYIGTIISTYALTLEFTSLKLRTPINCWYFSGVQLGGLFLPVYAYAIPDWHYLELALCLLPVINFFISIFLPESPRWLIGKKRFPEAKALLEKVMKKNNQPNEEVLDIFTNMEENRIKNSLRGNTRGVVLPKKRNHTFIDLFKTSWLALITLNICFTWMVCSMLYYGVTLNSLDMAGNRYINVFIIMAIEFPSFYCTYYLFTRFDHRKPITFFLVFSGLNCIASNFVTKEQMG
;
A
#
# COMPACT_ATOMS: atom_id res chain seq x y z
N MET A 1 0.69 -39.26 45.19
CA MET A 1 -0.23 -38.12 45.42
C MET A 1 0.52 -36.80 45.33
N ALA A 2 1.60 -36.60 46.08
CA ALA A 2 2.46 -35.40 45.98
C ALA A 2 3.05 -35.14 44.58
N GLU A 3 3.45 -36.19 43.85
CA GLU A 3 4.00 -36.07 42.49
C GLU A 3 2.95 -35.66 41.43
N ASN A 4 1.68 -36.06 41.63
CA ASN A 4 0.58 -35.61 40.78
C ASN A 4 0.15 -34.17 41.11
N GLU A 5 0.27 -33.75 42.37
CA GLU A 5 0.04 -32.36 42.77
C GLU A 5 1.16 -31.44 42.26
N GLU A 6 2.43 -31.87 42.28
CA GLU A 6 3.55 -31.12 41.68
C GLU A 6 3.42 -31.01 40.17
N PHE A 7 3.03 -32.09 39.48
CA PHE A 7 2.78 -32.05 38.02
C PHE A 7 1.56 -31.18 37.66
N GLN A 8 0.51 -31.19 38.49
CA GLN A 8 -0.63 -30.29 38.30
C GLN A 8 -0.26 -28.83 38.59
N LEU A 9 0.51 -28.56 39.66
CA LEU A 9 1.05 -27.22 39.95
C LEU A 9 2.05 -26.73 38.90
N GLU A 10 2.84 -27.62 38.28
CA GLU A 10 3.70 -27.27 37.15
C GLU A 10 2.91 -27.04 35.86
N SER A 11 1.83 -27.79 35.64
CA SER A 11 0.92 -27.56 34.50
C SER A 11 0.10 -26.27 34.66
N GLU A 12 -0.37 -25.95 35.87
CA GLU A 12 -0.98 -24.65 36.20
C GLU A 12 0.06 -23.51 36.16
N LYS A 13 1.31 -23.75 36.58
CA LYS A 13 2.41 -22.78 36.43
C LYS A 13 2.79 -22.52 34.97
N GLN A 14 2.76 -23.54 34.13
CA GLN A 14 3.00 -23.40 32.69
C GLN A 14 1.84 -22.67 32.00
N MET A 15 0.60 -22.96 32.40
CA MET A 15 -0.57 -22.24 31.90
C MET A 15 -0.59 -20.76 32.33
N THR A 16 0.06 -20.42 33.45
CA THR A 16 0.10 -19.05 34.01
C THR A 16 1.30 -18.19 33.56
N THR A 17 2.26 -18.70 32.78
CA THR A 17 3.48 -17.93 32.44
C THR A 17 3.63 -17.46 31.00
N ASP A 18 2.97 -18.07 30.01
CA ASP A 18 2.82 -17.52 28.66
C ASP A 18 1.55 -18.12 28.03
N MET A 19 0.48 -17.33 27.94
CA MET A 19 -0.77 -17.74 27.27
C MET A 19 -0.46 -18.07 25.81
N SER A 20 -0.82 -19.27 25.36
CA SER A 20 -0.59 -19.69 23.97
C SER A 20 -1.44 -18.84 23.02
N ASP A 21 -1.00 -18.66 21.77
CA ASP A 21 -1.79 -17.98 20.73
C ASP A 21 -3.18 -18.61 20.55
N LYS A 22 -3.31 -19.91 20.85
CA LYS A 22 -4.59 -20.62 20.86
C LYS A 22 -5.51 -20.14 21.98
N ASP A 23 -4.97 -19.91 23.17
CA ASP A 23 -5.74 -19.46 24.34
C ASP A 23 -6.23 -18.03 24.14
N ILE A 24 -5.37 -17.16 23.59
CA ILE A 24 -5.75 -15.79 23.20
C ILE A 24 -6.89 -15.82 22.18
N THR A 25 -6.83 -16.73 21.22
CA THR A 25 -7.89 -16.84 20.21
C THR A 25 -9.19 -17.36 20.82
N HIS A 26 -9.13 -18.31 21.74
CA HIS A 26 -10.30 -18.80 22.46
C HIS A 26 -10.97 -17.71 23.30
N ILE A 27 -10.18 -16.85 23.96
CA ILE A 27 -10.67 -15.68 24.68
C ILE A 27 -11.39 -14.70 23.74
N LEU A 28 -10.81 -14.43 22.56
CA LEU A 28 -11.45 -13.57 21.56
C LEU A 28 -12.74 -14.18 21.01
N GLU A 29 -12.81 -15.51 20.85
CA GLU A 29 -14.05 -16.20 20.47
C GLU A 29 -15.13 -16.08 21.57
N LYS A 30 -14.75 -16.20 22.85
CA LYS A 30 -15.65 -15.99 24.00
C LYS A 30 -16.19 -14.55 24.10
N CYS A 31 -15.46 -13.55 23.60
CA CYS A 31 -15.91 -12.15 23.57
C CYS A 31 -16.89 -11.82 22.42
N GLY A 32 -17.28 -12.84 21.65
CA GLY A 32 -18.13 -12.73 20.47
C GLY A 32 -17.30 -12.69 19.18
N THR A 33 -17.58 -13.60 18.25
CA THR A 33 -16.83 -13.73 16.99
C THR A 33 -17.11 -12.60 16.00
N PHE A 34 -18.37 -12.12 15.91
CA PHE A 34 -18.80 -11.05 14.99
C PHE A 34 -19.93 -10.18 15.59
N GLY A 35 -19.70 -9.66 16.79
CA GLY A 35 -20.63 -8.77 17.47
C GLY A 35 -20.69 -7.36 16.87
N PRO A 36 -21.61 -6.50 17.38
CA PRO A 36 -21.75 -5.11 16.93
C PRO A 36 -20.48 -4.28 17.11
N TYR A 37 -19.65 -4.56 18.13
CA TYR A 37 -18.35 -3.89 18.28
C TYR A 37 -17.42 -4.23 17.11
N GLN A 38 -17.28 -5.51 16.76
CA GLN A 38 -16.41 -5.95 15.67
C GLN A 38 -16.88 -5.39 14.32
N ARG A 39 -18.19 -5.38 14.05
CA ARG A 39 -18.74 -4.78 12.82
C ARG A 39 -18.40 -3.29 12.70
N TRP A 40 -18.61 -2.54 13.80
CA TRP A 40 -18.24 -1.13 13.86
C TRP A 40 -16.72 -0.95 13.66
N PHE A 41 -15.91 -1.79 14.31
CA PHE A 41 -14.45 -1.74 14.19
C PHE A 41 -13.97 -2.03 12.77
N TYR A 42 -14.52 -3.03 12.08
CA TYR A 42 -14.14 -3.33 10.69
C TYR A 42 -14.57 -2.22 9.74
N ALA A 43 -15.78 -1.67 9.88
CA ALA A 43 -16.21 -0.51 9.09
C ALA A 43 -15.32 0.71 9.34
N TYR A 44 -14.91 0.92 10.59
CA TYR A 44 -13.99 1.98 10.99
C TYR A 44 -12.60 1.82 10.35
N ILE A 45 -12.04 0.61 10.39
CA ILE A 45 -10.78 0.27 9.71
C ILE A 45 -10.91 0.47 8.19
N THR A 46 -12.04 0.11 7.58
CA THR A 46 -12.28 0.32 6.14
C THR A 46 -12.16 1.79 5.77
N ILE A 47 -12.74 2.70 6.57
CA ILE A 47 -12.62 4.16 6.35
C ILE A 47 -11.16 4.59 6.48
N ILE A 48 -10.45 4.11 7.50
CA ILE A 48 -9.02 4.38 7.68
C ILE A 48 -8.21 3.92 6.47
N CYS A 49 -8.42 2.69 5.99
CA CYS A 49 -7.72 2.16 4.83
C CYS A 49 -8.02 2.97 3.59
N MET A 50 -9.29 3.27 3.33
CA MET A 50 -9.72 4.09 2.19
C MET A 50 -8.98 5.44 2.16
N LEU A 51 -8.93 6.15 3.30
CA LEU A 51 -8.28 7.45 3.39
C LEU A 51 -6.74 7.39 3.25
N CYS A 52 -6.10 6.29 3.68
CA CYS A 52 -4.65 6.11 3.53
C CYS A 52 -4.24 5.66 2.12
N THR A 53 -5.06 4.84 1.46
CA THR A 53 -4.68 4.23 0.17
C THR A 53 -4.65 5.25 -0.95
N THR A 54 -5.59 6.21 -0.99
CA THR A 54 -5.65 7.20 -2.07
C THR A 54 -4.32 7.98 -2.24
N PRO A 55 -3.74 8.63 -1.21
CA PRO A 55 -2.42 9.27 -1.35
C PRO A 55 -1.29 8.26 -1.59
N GLY A 56 -1.39 7.05 -1.04
CA GLY A 56 -0.40 5.99 -1.21
C GLY A 56 -0.35 5.36 -2.60
N MET A 57 -1.45 5.41 -3.36
CA MET A 57 -1.52 4.95 -4.76
C MET A 57 -1.33 6.09 -5.78
N ASN A 58 -1.22 7.34 -5.33
CA ASN A 58 -1.00 8.49 -6.21
C ASN A 58 0.31 8.40 -7.02
N PHE A 59 1.21 7.47 -6.68
CA PHE A 59 2.42 7.22 -7.48
C PHE A 59 2.14 6.94 -8.95
N THR A 60 0.96 6.39 -9.27
CA THR A 60 0.51 6.17 -10.65
C THR A 60 0.37 7.51 -11.38
N PHE A 61 -0.52 8.40 -10.92
CA PHE A 61 -0.83 9.67 -11.60
C PHE A 61 0.30 10.70 -11.54
N ILE A 62 1.04 10.78 -10.42
CA ILE A 62 2.19 11.70 -10.28
C ILE A 62 3.25 11.45 -11.36
N THR A 63 3.46 10.18 -11.72
CA THR A 63 4.47 9.77 -12.70
C THR A 63 3.90 9.54 -14.09
N ALA A 64 2.64 9.92 -14.31
CA ALA A 64 1.98 9.77 -15.59
C ALA A 64 2.73 10.54 -16.68
N SER A 65 2.85 9.91 -17.84
CA SER A 65 3.35 10.55 -19.06
C SER A 65 2.40 11.69 -19.45
N VAL A 66 2.97 12.85 -19.80
CA VAL A 66 2.24 14.03 -20.26
C VAL A 66 2.60 14.25 -21.72
N PRO A 67 1.64 14.57 -22.60
CA PRO A 67 1.98 15.01 -23.94
C PRO A 67 2.88 16.25 -23.85
N PHE A 68 3.89 16.30 -24.71
CA PHE A 68 4.84 17.40 -24.77
C PHE A 68 5.08 17.74 -26.23
N LEU A 69 5.40 19.00 -26.48
CA LEU A 69 5.71 19.55 -27.78
C LEU A 69 7.19 19.94 -27.78
N CYS A 70 7.86 19.73 -28.90
CA CYS A 70 9.28 20.03 -29.06
C CYS A 70 9.46 21.36 -29.77
N TYR A 71 10.46 22.13 -29.35
CA TYR A 71 10.84 23.33 -30.09
C TYR A 71 11.95 22.99 -31.09
N PRO A 72 11.78 23.39 -32.37
CA PRO A 72 12.82 23.24 -33.37
C PRO A 72 13.96 24.25 -33.17
N PRO A 73 15.15 24.00 -33.75
CA PRO A 73 16.26 24.94 -33.68
C PRO A 73 15.88 26.28 -34.32
N ASN A 74 16.25 27.38 -33.66
CA ASN A 74 15.95 28.77 -34.10
C ASN A 74 14.45 29.04 -34.29
N PHE A 75 13.59 28.48 -33.44
CA PHE A 75 12.16 28.73 -33.46
C PHE A 75 11.81 30.21 -33.20
N ASN A 76 11.00 30.80 -34.08
CA ASN A 76 10.43 32.13 -33.90
C ASN A 76 8.92 32.09 -34.15
N ALA A 77 8.13 32.36 -33.10
CA ALA A 77 6.67 32.32 -33.15
C ALA A 77 6.06 33.30 -34.18
N SER A 78 6.79 34.34 -34.58
CA SER A 78 6.32 35.32 -35.57
C SER A 78 6.31 34.79 -37.01
N LEU A 79 7.02 33.68 -37.27
CA LEU A 79 7.13 33.06 -38.59
C LEU A 79 6.09 31.94 -38.81
N ILE A 80 5.21 31.73 -37.84
CA ILE A 80 4.10 30.78 -37.93
C ILE A 80 3.03 31.36 -38.88
N PRO A 81 2.46 30.55 -39.80
CA PRO A 81 1.35 31.01 -40.63
C PRO A 81 0.19 31.53 -39.77
N ALA A 82 -0.37 32.69 -40.12
CA ALA A 82 -1.42 33.36 -39.33
C ALA A 82 -2.72 32.54 -39.11
N ASN A 83 -2.90 31.45 -39.87
CA ASN A 83 -4.04 30.54 -39.74
C ASN A 83 -3.84 29.45 -38.67
N LEU A 84 -2.66 29.35 -38.05
CA LEU A 84 -2.30 28.28 -37.11
C LEU A 84 -1.88 28.85 -35.76
N THR A 85 -2.29 28.20 -34.69
CA THR A 85 -1.75 28.46 -33.36
C THR A 85 -0.39 27.81 -33.19
N GLU A 86 0.39 28.30 -32.22
CA GLU A 86 1.70 27.74 -31.89
C GLU A 86 1.64 26.25 -31.55
N ASN A 87 0.63 25.84 -30.76
CA ASN A 87 0.48 24.45 -30.34
C ASN A 87 0.10 23.54 -31.52
N GLU A 88 -0.77 24.00 -32.42
CA GLU A 88 -1.14 23.26 -33.64
C GLU A 88 0.06 23.09 -34.56
N TYR A 89 0.87 24.13 -34.73
CA TYR A 89 2.07 24.05 -35.56
C TYR A 89 3.12 23.09 -34.98
N LEU A 90 3.40 23.17 -33.67
CA LEU A 90 4.33 22.24 -33.02
C LEU A 90 3.82 20.79 -33.02
N GLN A 91 2.50 20.59 -32.98
CA GLN A 91 1.92 19.25 -33.08
C GLN A 91 2.09 18.66 -34.49
N MET A 92 2.02 19.48 -35.54
CA MET A 92 2.28 19.04 -36.92
C MET A 92 3.75 18.65 -37.15
N LEU A 93 4.68 19.21 -36.38
CA LEU A 93 6.11 18.89 -36.47
C LEU A 93 6.46 17.54 -35.84
N GLN A 94 5.56 16.93 -35.07
CA GLN A 94 5.80 15.60 -34.51
C GLN A 94 5.46 14.52 -35.54
N PRO A 95 6.35 13.54 -35.78
CA PRO A 95 6.07 12.44 -36.68
C PRO A 95 4.91 11.59 -36.15
N ASP A 96 4.08 11.06 -37.05
CA ASP A 96 2.91 10.21 -36.75
C ASP A 96 3.29 8.78 -36.22
N GLY A 97 4.46 8.64 -35.59
CA GLY A 97 4.99 7.38 -35.05
C GLY A 97 5.04 7.31 -33.51
N ASP A 98 5.42 6.15 -32.98
CA ASP A 98 5.60 5.91 -31.53
C ASP A 98 6.80 6.72 -30.95
N ASP A 99 7.65 7.29 -31.82
CA ASP A 99 8.84 8.07 -31.46
C ASP A 99 8.50 9.56 -31.24
N GLN A 100 7.87 9.87 -30.11
CA GLN A 100 7.55 11.25 -29.68
C GLN A 100 8.79 12.13 -29.38
N CYS A 101 10.00 11.59 -29.55
CA CYS A 101 11.26 12.26 -29.23
C CYS A 101 12.03 12.76 -30.46
N SER A 102 11.49 12.53 -31.65
CA SER A 102 11.92 13.18 -32.89
C SER A 102 10.91 14.24 -33.33
N GLU A 103 11.39 15.19 -34.10
CA GLU A 103 10.58 16.23 -34.76
C GLU A 103 11.05 16.39 -36.21
N TYR A 104 10.17 16.81 -37.10
CA TYR A 104 10.54 17.16 -38.46
C TYR A 104 11.35 18.46 -38.50
N ASN A 105 12.37 18.50 -39.34
CA ASN A 105 13.15 19.71 -39.54
C ASN A 105 12.31 20.81 -40.20
N ASN A 106 12.42 22.03 -39.65
CA ASN A 106 11.75 23.19 -40.20
C ASN A 106 12.28 23.51 -41.59
N SER A 107 11.41 23.40 -42.58
CA SER A 107 11.63 23.98 -43.91
C SER A 107 11.00 25.38 -43.95
N PHE A 108 11.67 26.30 -44.64
CA PHE A 108 11.19 27.67 -44.84
C PHE A 108 10.83 27.89 -46.30
N THR A 109 9.73 28.59 -46.56
CA THR A 109 9.44 29.12 -47.90
C THR A 109 9.23 30.62 -47.82
N GLY A 110 10.25 31.39 -48.20
CA GLY A 110 10.23 32.85 -48.06
C GLY A 110 10.28 33.29 -46.60
N THR A 111 9.19 33.88 -46.08
CA THR A 111 9.11 34.49 -44.74
C THR A 111 8.37 33.65 -43.69
N TYR A 112 7.78 32.50 -44.05
CA TYR A 112 7.01 31.65 -43.13
C TYR A 112 7.51 30.21 -43.15
N TYR A 113 7.22 29.48 -42.06
CA TYR A 113 7.46 28.05 -42.00
C TYR A 113 6.52 27.27 -42.93
N THR A 114 7.03 26.22 -43.58
CA THR A 114 6.21 25.24 -44.29
C THR A 114 5.71 24.13 -43.38
N THR A 115 4.53 23.61 -43.72
CA THR A 115 4.01 22.39 -43.11
C THR A 115 4.90 21.21 -43.49
N PRO A 116 5.29 20.35 -42.54
CA PRO A 116 6.16 19.22 -42.82
C PRO A 116 5.50 18.22 -43.76
N SER A 117 6.31 17.59 -44.60
CA SER A 117 5.92 16.47 -45.47
C SER A 117 6.61 15.19 -45.03
N SER A 118 6.09 14.01 -45.39
CA SER A 118 6.65 12.71 -45.00
C SER A 118 8.10 12.46 -45.45
N ASN A 119 8.65 13.28 -46.35
CA ASN A 119 10.05 13.24 -46.79
C ASN A 119 10.99 14.17 -46.00
N SER A 120 10.51 14.81 -44.92
CA SER A 120 11.31 15.75 -44.14
C SER A 120 12.31 15.01 -43.24
N SER A 121 13.52 15.54 -43.10
CA SER A 121 14.53 14.96 -42.21
C SER A 121 14.10 15.08 -40.74
N GLU A 122 14.25 14.01 -39.96
CA GLU A 122 13.97 14.00 -38.53
C GLU A 122 15.17 14.51 -37.70
N LEU A 123 14.87 15.28 -36.65
CA LEU A 123 15.83 15.80 -35.67
C LEU A 123 15.41 15.35 -34.27
N GLN A 124 16.38 15.26 -33.35
CA GLN A 124 16.09 14.95 -31.95
C GLN A 124 15.62 16.18 -31.18
N CYS A 125 14.57 16.01 -30.37
CA CYS A 125 13.95 17.03 -29.53
C CYS A 125 14.88 17.51 -28.40
N SER A 126 15.72 18.50 -28.73
CA SER A 126 16.84 18.97 -27.87
C SER A 126 16.79 20.47 -27.55
N TYR A 127 16.07 21.29 -28.33
CA TYR A 127 16.13 22.75 -28.24
C TYR A 127 15.05 23.39 -27.33
N GLY A 128 14.42 22.56 -26.49
CA GLY A 128 13.40 22.98 -25.52
C GLY A 128 12.09 22.23 -25.72
N ARG A 129 11.29 22.14 -24.66
CA ARG A 129 10.01 21.42 -24.66
C ARG A 129 8.92 22.28 -24.05
N LYS A 130 7.73 22.23 -24.64
CA LYS A 130 6.51 22.86 -24.14
C LYS A 130 5.55 21.79 -23.70
N PHE A 131 5.15 21.83 -22.43
CA PHE A 131 4.11 20.94 -21.90
C PHE A 131 2.79 21.70 -21.88
N PRO A 132 1.78 21.31 -22.70
CA PRO A 132 0.44 21.86 -22.58
C PRO A 132 -0.20 21.40 -21.25
N THR A 133 0.03 22.15 -20.19
CA THR A 133 -0.43 21.85 -18.82
C THR A 133 -1.92 22.08 -18.61
N GLU A 134 -2.62 22.74 -19.55
CA GLU A 134 -4.04 23.12 -19.43
C GLU A 134 -4.98 21.93 -19.15
N LYS A 135 -4.61 20.72 -19.58
CA LYS A 135 -5.44 19.51 -19.40
C LYS A 135 -4.92 18.58 -18.32
N PHE A 136 -3.63 18.61 -18.01
CA PHE A 136 -3.00 17.70 -17.04
C PHE A 136 -1.54 18.12 -16.79
N SER A 137 -1.16 18.26 -15.53
CA SER A 137 0.21 18.52 -15.11
C SER A 137 0.73 17.34 -14.26
N SER A 138 2.01 17.00 -14.36
CA SER A 138 2.64 15.97 -13.53
C SER A 138 4.09 16.30 -13.19
N VAL A 139 4.70 15.48 -12.33
CA VAL A 139 6.12 15.61 -11.98
C VAL A 139 7.03 15.43 -13.21
N VAL A 140 6.54 14.71 -14.23
CA VAL A 140 7.24 14.54 -15.50
C VAL A 140 7.32 15.86 -16.27
N SER A 141 6.24 16.65 -16.29
CA SER A 141 6.23 17.96 -16.97
C SER A 141 7.02 19.03 -16.21
N GLU A 142 7.12 18.93 -14.88
CA GLU A 142 7.84 19.92 -14.07
C GLU A 142 9.35 19.77 -14.11
N PHE A 143 9.85 18.54 -14.02
CA PHE A 143 11.29 18.25 -14.05
C PHE A 143 11.82 17.86 -15.44
N ASP A 144 10.98 17.97 -16.48
CA ASP A 144 11.28 17.56 -17.86
C ASP A 144 11.90 16.15 -17.93
N LEU A 145 11.14 15.15 -17.47
CA LEU A 145 11.61 13.76 -17.36
C LEU A 145 11.35 12.94 -18.64
N VAL A 146 11.44 13.58 -19.81
CA VAL A 146 11.09 12.96 -21.11
C VAL A 146 12.33 12.72 -21.97
N CYS A 147 12.18 11.85 -22.98
CA CYS A 147 13.24 11.46 -23.94
C CYS A 147 14.53 10.99 -23.25
N GLU A 148 15.61 11.77 -23.36
CA GLU A 148 16.91 11.46 -22.73
C GLU A 148 16.82 11.23 -21.22
N ARG A 149 15.85 11.89 -20.56
CA ARG A 149 15.63 11.83 -19.12
C ARG A 149 14.54 10.83 -18.70
N LYS A 150 14.03 10.02 -19.63
CA LYS A 150 12.99 9.01 -19.35
C LYS A 150 13.39 8.02 -18.25
N TRP A 151 14.68 7.67 -18.15
CA TRP A 151 15.18 6.78 -17.09
C TRP A 151 15.03 7.36 -15.68
N LEU A 152 14.99 8.69 -15.52
CA LEU A 152 14.77 9.34 -14.23
C LEU A 152 13.33 9.14 -13.74
N LYS A 153 12.33 9.10 -14.64
CA LYS A 153 10.95 8.72 -14.30
C LYS A 153 10.89 7.31 -13.69
N SER A 154 11.55 6.33 -14.33
CA SER A 154 11.62 4.95 -13.82
C SER A 154 12.39 4.85 -12.50
N THR A 155 13.42 5.69 -12.34
CA THR A 155 14.19 5.79 -11.09
C THR A 155 13.31 6.35 -9.96
N LEU A 156 12.48 7.35 -10.23
CA LEU A 156 11.54 7.92 -9.26
C LEU A 156 10.59 6.86 -8.70
N GLN A 157 9.97 6.06 -9.57
CA GLN A 157 9.08 4.96 -9.18
C GLN A 157 9.84 3.90 -8.37
N SER A 158 11.04 3.55 -8.81
CA SER A 158 11.90 2.57 -8.13
C SER A 158 12.30 3.03 -6.73
N MET A 159 12.56 4.33 -6.52
CA MET A 159 12.89 4.91 -5.22
C MET A 159 11.69 4.93 -4.26
N TYR A 160 10.46 5.08 -4.77
CA TYR A 160 9.26 4.90 -3.96
C TYR A 160 9.16 3.47 -3.40
N PHE A 161 9.39 2.45 -4.25
CA PHE A 161 9.40 1.05 -3.81
C PHE A 161 10.62 0.67 -2.97
N ALA A 162 11.77 1.33 -3.15
CA ALA A 162 12.92 1.19 -2.26
C ALA A 162 12.56 1.66 -0.84
N GLY A 163 11.88 2.80 -0.74
CA GLY A 163 11.30 3.29 0.52
C GLY A 163 10.28 2.31 1.11
N TYR A 164 9.40 1.77 0.27
CA TYR A 164 8.44 0.73 0.65
C TYR A 164 9.14 -0.53 1.23
N LEU A 165 10.25 -0.98 0.64
CA LEU A 165 11.02 -2.10 1.17
C LEU A 165 11.59 -1.77 2.56
N ILE A 166 12.28 -0.64 2.69
CA ILE A 166 12.90 -0.21 3.96
C ILE A 166 11.82 -0.04 5.04
N GLY A 167 10.71 0.61 4.70
CA GLY A 167 9.57 0.83 5.58
C GLY A 167 8.95 -0.48 6.05
N SER A 168 8.82 -1.49 5.17
CA SER A 168 8.24 -2.79 5.55
C SER A 168 9.04 -3.49 6.66
N ILE A 169 10.37 -3.43 6.60
CA ILE A 169 11.27 -4.05 7.58
C ILE A 169 11.26 -3.25 8.88
N VAL A 170 11.46 -1.93 8.79
CA VAL A 170 11.60 -1.05 9.96
C VAL A 170 10.28 -0.96 10.71
N PHE A 171 9.20 -0.59 10.04
CA PHE A 171 7.90 -0.42 10.68
C PHE A 171 7.26 -1.75 11.08
N GLY A 172 7.55 -2.86 10.41
CA GLY A 172 7.15 -4.19 10.86
C GLY A 172 7.70 -4.50 12.26
N VAL A 173 9.02 -4.38 12.43
CA VAL A 173 9.68 -4.63 13.73
C VAL A 173 9.25 -3.62 14.79
N LEU A 174 9.15 -2.34 14.42
CA LEU A 174 8.69 -1.31 15.35
C LEU A 174 7.25 -1.54 15.79
N SER A 175 6.37 -2.03 14.91
CA SER A 175 4.96 -2.30 15.20
C SER A 175 4.81 -3.40 16.24
N ASP A 176 5.64 -4.45 16.16
CA ASP A 176 5.70 -5.50 17.20
C ASP A 176 6.24 -4.96 18.54
N ARG A 177 7.16 -3.99 18.49
CA ARG A 177 7.82 -3.46 19.68
C ARG A 177 6.97 -2.44 20.44
N PHE A 178 6.43 -1.44 19.74
CA PHE A 178 5.79 -0.24 20.30
C PHE A 178 4.26 -0.27 20.24
N GLY A 179 3.67 -1.22 19.52
CA GLY A 179 2.22 -1.36 19.36
C GLY A 179 1.76 -0.94 17.98
N ARG A 180 0.61 -1.50 17.56
CA ARG A 180 0.05 -1.30 16.23
C ARG A 180 -0.47 0.13 16.07
N LYS A 181 -1.20 0.64 17.07
CA LYS A 181 -1.77 2.00 17.03
C LYS A 181 -0.68 3.06 16.99
N SER A 182 0.32 2.96 17.85
CA SER A 182 1.39 3.96 17.96
C SER A 182 2.20 4.07 16.67
N ILE A 183 2.55 2.94 16.06
CA ILE A 183 3.29 2.95 14.78
C ILE A 183 2.42 3.43 13.63
N PHE A 184 1.14 3.06 13.60
CA PHE A 184 0.22 3.59 12.60
C PHE A 184 0.09 5.12 12.67
N LEU A 185 -0.02 5.72 13.87
CA LEU A 185 -0.02 7.18 14.02
C LEU A 185 1.29 7.82 13.55
N LEU A 186 2.44 7.19 13.86
CA LEU A 186 3.75 7.65 13.41
C LEU A 186 3.85 7.62 11.88
N THR A 187 3.53 6.49 11.26
CA THR A 187 3.67 6.30 9.81
C THR A 187 2.69 7.17 9.03
N ASN A 188 1.47 7.37 9.56
CA ASN A 188 0.50 8.30 8.97
C ASN A 188 0.98 9.76 9.07
N THR A 189 1.63 10.14 10.18
CA THR A 189 2.26 11.47 10.31
C THR A 189 3.38 11.67 9.28
N VAL A 190 4.24 10.65 9.10
CA VAL A 190 5.28 10.66 8.07
C VAL A 190 4.67 10.83 6.68
N LEU A 191 3.57 10.13 6.38
CA LEU A 191 2.87 10.23 5.10
C LEU A 191 2.38 11.66 4.82
N VAL A 192 1.77 12.33 5.81
CA VAL A 192 1.30 13.73 5.70
C VAL A 192 2.46 14.69 5.50
N VAL A 193 3.49 14.62 6.36
CA VAL A 193 4.62 15.55 6.33
C VAL A 193 5.38 15.42 5.01
N CYS A 194 5.65 14.20 4.54
CA CYS A 194 6.32 13.98 3.26
C CYS A 194 5.45 14.39 2.07
N GLY A 195 4.13 14.15 2.12
CA GLY A 195 3.19 14.56 1.08
C GLY A 195 3.14 16.08 0.89
N ILE A 196 3.12 16.86 1.98
CA ILE A 196 3.17 18.32 1.91
C ILE A 196 4.56 18.80 1.49
N THR A 197 5.62 18.23 2.08
CA THR A 197 7.00 18.67 1.83
C THR A 197 7.36 18.53 0.36
N LYS A 198 7.04 17.41 -0.30
CA LYS A 198 7.45 17.15 -1.69
C LYS A 198 6.88 18.15 -2.70
N ILE A 199 5.74 18.78 -2.40
CA ILE A 199 5.10 19.80 -3.26
C ILE A 199 6.02 21.03 -3.37
N PHE A 200 6.72 21.38 -2.28
CA PHE A 200 7.56 22.58 -2.20
C PHE A 200 9.02 22.35 -2.58
N VAL A 201 9.41 21.14 -2.99
CA VAL A 201 10.81 20.83 -3.29
C VAL A 201 11.12 21.13 -4.76
N PRO A 202 11.95 22.15 -5.07
CA PRO A 202 12.30 22.50 -6.45
C PRO A 202 13.43 21.62 -7.04
N SER A 203 14.04 20.76 -6.23
CA SER A 203 15.15 19.88 -6.64
C SER A 203 14.67 18.45 -6.85
N LEU A 204 14.99 17.87 -8.01
CA LEU A 204 14.65 16.48 -8.32
C LEU A 204 15.21 15.49 -7.28
N ILE A 205 16.45 15.68 -6.81
CA ILE A 205 17.07 14.80 -5.81
C ILE A 205 16.34 14.92 -4.46
N GLY A 206 16.03 16.15 -4.04
CA GLY A 206 15.25 16.39 -2.82
C GLY A 206 13.87 15.73 -2.92
N TYR A 207 13.22 15.85 -4.08
CA TYR A 207 11.92 15.22 -4.34
C TYR A 207 12.03 13.70 -4.21
N ILE A 208 13.03 13.07 -4.84
CA ILE A 208 13.27 11.61 -4.76
C ILE A 208 13.43 11.13 -3.30
N ILE A 209 14.19 11.87 -2.48
CA ILE A 209 14.42 11.51 -1.08
C ILE A 209 13.10 11.56 -0.30
N VAL A 210 12.36 12.65 -0.40
CA VAL A 210 11.07 12.80 0.30
C VAL A 210 10.06 11.75 -0.18
N TYR A 211 10.07 11.45 -1.49
CA TYR A 211 9.18 10.46 -2.11
C TYR A 211 9.49 9.03 -1.66
N CYS A 212 10.77 8.69 -1.46
CA CYS A 212 11.20 7.44 -0.85
C CYS A 212 10.69 7.32 0.59
N ILE A 213 10.81 8.37 1.40
CA ILE A 213 10.30 8.38 2.78
C ILE A 213 8.77 8.26 2.81
N GLN A 214 8.07 8.90 1.86
CA GLN A 214 6.62 8.76 1.70
C GLN A 214 6.21 7.30 1.46
N GLY A 215 6.91 6.59 0.58
CA GLY A 215 6.69 5.16 0.34
C GLY A 215 6.88 4.29 1.58
N ALA A 216 7.89 4.62 2.41
CA ALA A 216 8.11 3.95 3.70
C ALA A 216 6.96 4.19 4.70
N GLY A 217 6.45 5.43 4.76
CA GLY A 217 5.29 5.78 5.59
C GLY A 217 4.01 5.08 5.14
N TYR A 218 3.77 4.99 3.83
CA TYR A 218 2.59 4.32 3.29
C TYR A 218 2.53 2.84 3.68
N ILE A 219 3.60 2.07 3.45
CA ILE A 219 3.61 0.65 3.80
C ILE A 219 3.54 0.40 5.31
N GLY A 220 4.20 1.23 6.13
CA GLY A 220 4.15 1.10 7.58
C GLY A 220 2.72 1.25 8.12
N THR A 221 1.95 2.13 7.46
CA THR A 221 0.53 2.37 7.74
C THR A 221 -0.30 1.13 7.37
N ILE A 222 -0.11 0.57 6.17
CA ILE A 222 -0.82 -0.65 5.72
C ILE A 222 -0.49 -1.86 6.60
N ILE A 223 0.79 -2.10 6.92
CA ILE A 223 1.19 -3.25 7.75
C ILE A 223 0.59 -3.16 9.16
N SER A 224 0.64 -1.97 9.77
CA SER A 224 0.16 -1.78 11.13
C SER A 224 -1.36 -1.96 11.24
N THR A 225 -2.11 -1.40 10.29
CA THR A 225 -3.57 -1.54 10.25
C THR A 225 -4.00 -2.96 9.88
N TYR A 226 -3.29 -3.62 8.96
CA TYR A 226 -3.54 -5.01 8.61
C TYR A 226 -3.32 -5.95 9.80
N ALA A 227 -2.19 -5.82 10.49
CA ALA A 227 -1.87 -6.61 11.68
C ALA A 227 -2.90 -6.36 12.79
N LEU A 228 -3.28 -5.10 13.03
CA LEU A 228 -4.32 -4.76 14.00
C LEU A 228 -5.65 -5.47 13.68
N THR A 229 -6.07 -5.44 12.42
CA THR A 229 -7.32 -6.08 11.96
C THR A 229 -7.31 -7.59 12.22
N LEU A 230 -6.22 -8.28 11.88
CA LEU A 230 -6.09 -9.72 12.09
C LEU A 230 -5.90 -10.12 13.56
N GLU A 231 -5.34 -9.24 14.37
CA GLU A 231 -5.18 -9.45 15.81
C GLU A 231 -6.50 -9.31 16.57
N PHE A 232 -7.40 -8.43 16.11
CA PHE A 232 -8.78 -8.35 16.59
C PHE A 232 -9.69 -9.47 16.09
N THR A 233 -9.29 -10.16 15.01
CA THR A 233 -10.12 -11.17 14.33
C THR A 233 -9.88 -12.59 14.87
N SER A 234 -10.96 -13.34 15.07
CA SER A 234 -10.94 -14.77 15.39
C SER A 234 -10.58 -15.63 14.16
N LEU A 235 -9.99 -16.81 14.38
CA LEU A 235 -9.49 -17.69 13.29
C LEU A 235 -10.55 -18.00 12.23
N LYS A 236 -11.81 -18.24 12.64
CA LYS A 236 -12.92 -18.63 11.75
C LYS A 236 -13.30 -17.55 10.74
N LEU A 237 -13.11 -16.28 11.07
CA LEU A 237 -13.52 -15.15 10.24
C LEU A 237 -12.35 -14.46 9.54
N ARG A 238 -11.12 -15.00 9.65
CA ARG A 238 -9.93 -14.39 9.05
C ARG A 238 -10.04 -14.22 7.54
N THR A 239 -10.48 -15.25 6.81
CA THR A 239 -10.59 -15.18 5.34
C THR A 239 -11.57 -14.11 4.85
N PRO A 240 -12.84 -14.05 5.31
CA PRO A 240 -13.76 -13.00 4.87
C PRO A 240 -13.31 -11.60 5.31
N ILE A 241 -12.77 -11.45 6.52
CA ILE A 241 -12.30 -10.14 7.01
C ILE A 241 -11.04 -9.68 6.24
N ASN A 242 -10.19 -10.62 5.83
CA ASN A 242 -9.06 -10.31 4.96
C ASN A 242 -9.54 -9.75 3.61
N CYS A 243 -10.53 -10.39 2.99
CA CYS A 243 -11.13 -9.90 1.74
C CYS A 243 -11.78 -8.52 1.93
N TRP A 244 -12.45 -8.29 3.08
CA TRP A 244 -13.05 -7.01 3.44
C TRP A 244 -12.01 -5.90 3.68
N TYR A 245 -10.88 -6.23 4.30
CA TYR A 245 -9.80 -5.28 4.52
C TYR A 245 -9.24 -4.76 3.19
N PHE A 246 -8.92 -5.68 2.27
CA PHE A 246 -8.39 -5.31 0.96
C PHE A 246 -9.43 -4.63 0.06
N SER A 247 -10.72 -4.95 0.18
CA SER A 247 -11.75 -4.19 -0.52
C SER A 247 -11.83 -2.73 -0.05
N GLY A 248 -11.58 -2.47 1.25
CA GLY A 248 -11.46 -1.12 1.79
C GLY A 248 -10.26 -0.35 1.26
N VAL A 249 -9.10 -1.01 1.17
CA VAL A 249 -7.90 -0.46 0.52
C VAL A 249 -8.24 -0.07 -0.92
N GLN A 250 -8.86 -0.97 -1.66
CA GLN A 250 -9.18 -0.78 -3.06
C GLN A 250 -10.23 0.30 -3.32
N LEU A 251 -11.17 0.47 -2.39
CA LEU A 251 -12.13 1.57 -2.45
C LEU A 251 -11.40 2.93 -2.46
N GLY A 252 -10.32 3.08 -1.69
CA GLY A 252 -9.45 4.26 -1.73
C GLY A 252 -8.76 4.45 -3.09
N GLY A 253 -8.33 3.36 -3.73
CA GLY A 253 -7.78 3.36 -5.09
C GLY A 253 -8.81 3.72 -6.16
N LEU A 254 -10.08 3.32 -5.99
CA LEU A 254 -11.19 3.65 -6.89
C LEU A 254 -11.49 5.16 -6.92
N PHE A 255 -11.34 5.85 -5.79
CA PHE A 255 -11.53 7.30 -5.71
C PHE A 255 -10.35 8.11 -6.29
N LEU A 256 -9.15 7.54 -6.38
CA LEU A 256 -7.97 8.22 -6.92
C LEU A 256 -8.17 8.77 -8.35
N PRO A 257 -8.63 7.99 -9.35
CA PRO A 257 -8.86 8.52 -10.69
C PRO A 257 -9.97 9.59 -10.73
N VAL A 258 -10.93 9.55 -9.80
CA VAL A 258 -11.99 10.58 -9.67
C VAL A 258 -11.37 11.91 -9.21
N TYR A 259 -10.51 11.88 -8.20
CA TYR A 259 -9.77 13.06 -7.76
C TYR A 259 -8.83 13.59 -8.85
N ALA A 260 -8.10 12.70 -9.51
CA ALA A 260 -7.18 13.07 -10.59
C ALA A 260 -7.90 13.67 -11.81
N TYR A 261 -9.13 13.25 -12.09
CA TYR A 261 -9.96 13.87 -13.13
C TYR A 261 -10.48 15.25 -12.74
N ALA A 262 -10.86 15.43 -11.47
CA ALA A 262 -11.40 16.69 -10.95
C ALA A 262 -10.32 17.77 -10.78
N ILE A 263 -9.08 17.38 -10.48
CA ILE A 263 -7.95 18.29 -10.22
C ILE A 263 -6.80 17.92 -11.18
N PRO A 264 -6.70 18.59 -12.34
CA PRO A 264 -5.69 18.29 -13.35
C PRO A 264 -4.25 18.65 -12.94
N ASP A 265 -4.10 19.61 -12.02
CA ASP A 265 -2.81 20.08 -11.53
C ASP A 265 -2.30 19.20 -10.39
N TRP A 266 -1.11 18.63 -10.56
CA TRP A 266 -0.58 17.67 -9.60
C TRP A 266 -0.28 18.26 -8.21
N HIS A 267 0.12 19.54 -8.10
CA HIS A 267 0.33 20.16 -6.79
C HIS A 267 -0.97 20.24 -5.99
N TYR A 268 -2.05 20.72 -6.63
CA TYR A 268 -3.37 20.81 -6.00
C TYR A 268 -3.96 19.42 -5.73
N LEU A 269 -3.73 18.46 -6.62
CA LEU A 269 -4.13 17.07 -6.42
C LEU A 269 -3.44 16.49 -5.17
N GLU A 270 -2.12 16.64 -5.06
CA GLU A 270 -1.40 16.15 -3.88
C GLU A 270 -1.85 16.85 -2.59
N LEU A 271 -2.12 18.16 -2.65
CA LEU A 271 -2.60 18.92 -1.49
C LEU A 271 -3.99 18.44 -1.05
N ALA A 272 -4.89 18.18 -2.00
CA ALA A 272 -6.19 17.58 -1.73
C ALA A 272 -6.05 16.16 -1.15
N LEU A 273 -5.13 15.36 -1.70
CA LEU A 273 -4.85 14.01 -1.21
C LEU A 273 -4.19 13.98 0.17
N CYS A 274 -3.42 15.00 0.53
CA CYS A 274 -2.83 15.16 1.87
C CYS A 274 -3.87 15.47 2.95
N LEU A 275 -5.04 16.01 2.58
CA LEU A 275 -6.13 16.24 3.52
C LEU A 275 -6.70 14.93 4.08
N LEU A 276 -6.74 13.86 3.27
CA LEU A 276 -7.27 12.55 3.67
C LEU A 276 -6.49 11.93 4.85
N PRO A 277 -5.15 11.80 4.83
CA PRO A 277 -4.38 11.28 5.95
C PRO A 277 -4.35 12.22 7.15
N VAL A 278 -4.57 13.54 6.99
CA VAL A 278 -4.79 14.46 8.11
C VAL A 278 -6.10 14.14 8.83
N ILE A 279 -7.21 13.98 8.09
CA ILE A 279 -8.48 13.52 8.65
C ILE A 279 -8.30 12.16 9.32
N ASN A 280 -7.55 11.27 8.68
CA ASN A 280 -7.25 9.96 9.21
C ASN A 280 -6.49 10.06 10.53
N PHE A 281 -5.52 10.96 10.69
CA PHE A 281 -4.78 11.15 11.94
C PHE A 281 -5.73 11.43 13.11
N PHE A 282 -6.69 12.34 12.93
CA PHE A 282 -7.67 12.67 13.98
C PHE A 282 -8.61 11.52 14.30
N ILE A 283 -9.09 10.81 13.28
CA ILE A 283 -9.90 9.61 13.45
C ILE A 283 -9.09 8.57 14.25
N SER A 284 -7.88 8.28 13.82
CA SER A 284 -6.97 7.27 14.37
C SER A 284 -6.65 7.38 15.86
N ILE A 285 -6.82 8.56 16.47
CA ILE A 285 -6.68 8.74 17.93
C ILE A 285 -7.64 7.83 18.70
N PHE A 286 -8.83 7.57 18.17
CA PHE A 286 -9.85 6.71 18.81
C PHE A 286 -9.63 5.21 18.55
N LEU A 287 -8.65 4.85 17.73
CA LEU A 287 -8.34 3.46 17.42
C LEU A 287 -7.90 2.72 18.71
N PRO A 288 -8.44 1.54 19.01
CA PRO A 288 -7.95 0.73 20.12
C PRO A 288 -6.61 0.08 19.77
N GLU A 289 -5.80 -0.21 20.79
CA GLU A 289 -4.59 -1.03 20.62
C GLU A 289 -4.97 -2.51 20.48
N SER A 290 -4.08 -3.31 19.90
CA SER A 290 -4.33 -4.74 19.73
C SER A 290 -4.44 -5.50 21.06
N PRO A 291 -5.49 -6.33 21.26
CA PRO A 291 -5.61 -7.16 22.45
C PRO A 291 -4.48 -8.20 22.53
N ARG A 292 -4.06 -8.78 21.40
CA ARG A 292 -2.95 -9.76 21.37
C ARG A 292 -1.64 -9.12 21.77
N TRP A 293 -1.38 -7.90 21.27
CA TRP A 293 -0.17 -7.16 21.62
C TRP A 293 -0.13 -6.78 23.11
N LEU A 294 -1.25 -6.29 23.66
CA LEU A 294 -1.35 -5.94 25.07
C LEU A 294 -1.06 -7.14 25.98
N ILE A 295 -1.62 -8.30 25.65
CA ILE A 295 -1.36 -9.57 26.35
C ILE A 295 0.11 -9.97 26.21
N GLY A 296 0.67 -9.92 25.00
CA GLY A 296 2.07 -10.25 24.75
C GLY A 296 3.07 -9.35 25.49
N LYS A 297 2.72 -8.08 25.73
CA LYS A 297 3.49 -7.12 26.54
C LYS A 297 3.16 -7.17 28.03
N LYS A 298 2.31 -8.11 28.47
CA LYS A 298 1.84 -8.25 29.85
C LYS A 298 1.11 -7.02 30.39
N ARG A 299 0.48 -6.20 29.53
CA ARG A 299 -0.34 -5.05 29.94
C ARG A 299 -1.77 -5.52 30.22
N PHE A 300 -1.93 -6.37 31.24
CA PHE A 300 -3.21 -7.00 31.56
C PHE A 300 -4.33 -6.03 31.94
N PRO A 301 -4.09 -4.91 32.67
CA PRO A 301 -5.15 -3.95 32.99
C PRO A 301 -5.75 -3.27 31.75
N GLU A 302 -4.89 -2.86 30.81
CA GLU A 302 -5.31 -2.27 29.53
C GLU A 302 -6.06 -3.28 28.66
N ALA A 303 -5.57 -4.53 28.59
CA ALA A 303 -6.24 -5.62 27.88
C ALA A 303 -7.62 -5.93 28.46
N LYS A 304 -7.74 -5.97 29.80
CA LYS A 304 -8.99 -6.19 30.52
C LYS A 304 -10.01 -5.09 30.20
N ALA A 305 -9.61 -3.82 30.32
CA ALA A 305 -10.48 -2.68 30.03
C ALA A 305 -10.97 -2.66 28.57
N LEU A 306 -10.08 -3.01 27.62
CA LEU A 306 -10.44 -3.12 26.22
C LEU A 306 -11.46 -4.24 25.98
N LEU A 307 -11.20 -5.45 26.48
CA LEU A 307 -12.08 -6.60 26.30
C LEU A 307 -13.41 -6.41 27.02
N GLU A 308 -13.42 -5.78 28.20
CA GLU A 308 -14.65 -5.41 28.91
C GLU A 308 -15.52 -4.48 28.07
N LYS A 309 -14.91 -3.47 27.41
CA LYS A 309 -15.64 -2.57 26.49
C LYS A 309 -16.22 -3.33 25.29
N VAL A 310 -15.49 -4.30 24.75
CA VAL A 310 -15.96 -5.17 23.65
C VAL A 310 -17.14 -6.02 24.12
N MET A 311 -17.02 -6.70 25.27
CA MET A 311 -18.05 -7.56 25.85
C MET A 311 -19.33 -6.78 26.19
N LYS A 312 -19.20 -5.60 26.80
CA LYS A 312 -20.33 -4.71 27.09
C LYS A 312 -21.08 -4.30 25.83
N LYS A 313 -20.36 -3.90 24.77
CA LYS A 313 -21.00 -3.50 23.51
C LYS A 313 -21.60 -4.70 22.76
N ASN A 314 -21.05 -5.89 22.95
CA ASN A 314 -21.55 -7.13 22.35
C ASN A 314 -22.70 -7.79 23.14
N ASN A 315 -23.11 -7.23 24.28
CA ASN A 315 -24.10 -7.82 25.19
C ASN A 315 -23.76 -9.27 25.61
N GLN A 316 -22.47 -9.61 25.68
CA GLN A 316 -21.97 -10.92 26.11
C GLN A 316 -20.96 -10.72 27.25
N PRO A 317 -21.43 -10.44 28.48
CA PRO A 317 -20.56 -10.38 29.63
C PRO A 317 -20.04 -11.79 29.93
N ASN A 318 -18.71 -11.94 29.99
CA ASN A 318 -18.06 -13.17 30.38
C ASN A 318 -17.11 -12.89 31.54
N GLU A 319 -17.60 -13.07 32.77
CA GLU A 319 -16.84 -12.83 34.00
C GLU A 319 -15.60 -13.73 34.09
N GLU A 320 -15.66 -14.97 33.56
CA GLU A 320 -14.50 -15.87 33.53
C GLU A 320 -13.31 -15.25 32.78
N VAL A 321 -13.58 -14.55 31.67
CA VAL A 321 -12.52 -13.90 30.89
C VAL A 321 -11.90 -12.74 31.66
N LEU A 322 -12.72 -11.97 32.37
CA LEU A 322 -12.28 -10.84 33.20
C LEU A 322 -11.43 -11.32 34.39
N ASP A 323 -11.81 -12.45 34.98
CA ASP A 323 -11.14 -13.07 36.12
C ASP A 323 -9.79 -13.69 35.75
N ILE A 324 -9.68 -14.25 34.54
CA ILE A 324 -8.39 -14.72 34.00
C ILE A 324 -7.36 -13.57 33.99
N PHE A 325 -7.76 -12.38 33.52
CA PHE A 325 -6.85 -11.22 33.47
C PHE A 325 -6.50 -10.65 34.85
N THR A 326 -7.42 -10.66 35.82
CA THR A 326 -7.10 -10.23 37.19
C THR A 326 -6.18 -11.20 37.88
N ASN A 327 -6.42 -12.51 37.74
CA ASN A 327 -5.55 -13.55 38.30
C ASN A 327 -4.13 -13.48 37.72
N MET A 328 -4.00 -13.20 36.42
CA MET A 328 -2.69 -13.00 35.78
C MET A 328 -1.97 -11.76 36.30
N GLU A 329 -2.67 -10.64 36.49
CA GLU A 329 -2.07 -9.43 37.06
C GLU A 329 -1.65 -9.65 38.52
N GLU A 330 -2.50 -10.28 39.32
CA GLU A 330 -2.16 -10.64 40.71
C GLU A 330 -0.95 -11.57 40.78
N ASN A 331 -0.88 -12.58 39.93
CA ASN A 331 0.26 -13.50 39.85
C ASN A 331 1.53 -12.77 39.42
N ARG A 332 1.43 -11.79 38.51
CA ARG A 332 2.56 -10.94 38.12
C ARG A 332 3.05 -10.11 39.30
N ILE A 333 2.16 -9.46 40.04
CA ILE A 333 2.50 -8.66 41.22
C ILE A 333 3.12 -9.54 42.31
N LYS A 334 2.50 -10.69 42.63
CA LYS A 334 3.02 -11.68 43.59
C LYS A 334 4.41 -12.19 43.20
N ASN A 335 4.65 -12.44 41.91
CA ASN A 335 5.96 -12.88 41.40
C ASN A 335 7.00 -11.75 41.40
N SER A 336 6.62 -10.50 41.15
CA SER A 336 7.50 -9.35 41.28
C SER A 336 7.92 -9.12 42.74
N LEU A 337 7.01 -9.35 43.69
CA LEU A 337 7.27 -9.24 45.12
C LEU A 337 8.11 -10.41 45.65
N ARG A 338 7.87 -11.64 45.19
CA ARG A 338 8.66 -12.84 45.52
C ARG A 338 10.04 -12.88 44.85
N GLY A 339 10.20 -12.19 43.71
CA GLY A 339 11.44 -12.14 42.93
C GLY A 339 12.64 -11.52 43.65
N ASN A 340 12.43 -10.90 44.82
CA ASN A 340 13.50 -10.40 45.67
C ASN A 340 14.06 -11.42 46.67
N THR A 341 13.49 -12.63 46.78
CA THR A 341 13.88 -13.60 47.83
C THR A 341 14.26 -14.99 47.33
N ARG A 342 13.95 -15.37 46.09
CA ARG A 342 14.46 -16.61 45.48
C ARG A 342 14.75 -16.37 44.00
N GLY A 343 16.01 -16.60 43.60
CA GLY A 343 16.48 -16.53 42.23
C GLY A 343 15.85 -17.61 41.34
N VAL A 344 14.57 -17.47 41.06
CA VAL A 344 13.86 -18.30 40.08
C VAL A 344 14.30 -17.81 38.70
N VAL A 345 15.16 -18.58 38.05
CA VAL A 345 15.55 -18.40 36.66
C VAL A 345 14.29 -18.60 35.80
N LEU A 346 13.60 -17.51 35.48
CA LEU A 346 12.55 -17.53 34.47
C LEU A 346 13.17 -18.04 33.17
N PRO A 347 12.53 -19.00 32.45
CA PRO A 347 13.05 -19.48 31.17
C PRO A 347 13.23 -18.27 30.27
N LYS A 348 14.48 -18.06 29.83
CA LYS A 348 14.88 -16.95 28.98
C LYS A 348 14.06 -17.05 27.69
N LYS A 349 13.07 -16.17 27.53
CA LYS A 349 12.20 -16.13 26.35
C LYS A 349 13.10 -16.16 25.12
N ARG A 350 13.03 -17.22 24.31
CA ARG A 350 13.79 -17.28 23.06
C ARG A 350 13.22 -16.16 22.19
N ASN A 351 14.01 -15.10 22.01
CA ASN A 351 13.67 -14.08 21.05
C ASN A 351 13.80 -14.72 19.68
N HIS A 352 12.67 -15.15 19.11
CA HIS A 352 12.64 -15.66 17.76
C HIS A 352 13.02 -14.53 16.81
N THR A 353 14.05 -14.77 16.01
CA THR A 353 14.57 -13.80 15.03
C THR A 353 14.19 -14.25 13.62
N PHE A 354 14.25 -13.34 12.65
CA PHE A 354 13.99 -13.66 11.24
C PHE A 354 14.86 -14.81 10.71
N ILE A 355 16.07 -14.97 11.26
CA ILE A 355 17.01 -16.04 10.90
C ILE A 355 16.46 -17.42 11.29
N ASP A 356 15.60 -17.50 12.31
CA ASP A 356 15.00 -18.75 12.76
C ASP A 356 14.06 -19.37 11.72
N LEU A 357 13.50 -18.56 10.80
CA LEU A 357 12.67 -19.07 9.69
C LEU A 357 13.47 -19.96 8.74
N PHE A 358 14.78 -19.74 8.65
CA PHE A 358 15.68 -20.47 7.74
C PHE A 358 16.49 -21.57 8.44
N LYS A 359 16.32 -21.76 9.75
CA LYS A 359 17.10 -22.75 10.52
C LYS A 359 16.77 -24.20 10.16
N THR A 360 15.50 -24.49 9.86
CA THR A 360 15.05 -25.84 9.52
C THR A 360 14.72 -25.90 8.05
N SER A 361 15.29 -26.85 7.30
CA SER A 361 15.12 -26.96 5.84
C SER A 361 13.65 -26.99 5.39
N TRP A 362 12.78 -27.64 6.17
CA TRP A 362 11.34 -27.64 5.91
C TRP A 362 10.70 -26.24 6.04
N LEU A 363 11.02 -25.51 7.11
CA LEU A 363 10.51 -24.16 7.34
C LEU A 363 11.10 -23.18 6.32
N ALA A 364 12.37 -23.36 5.96
CA ALA A 364 13.03 -22.59 4.90
C ALA A 364 12.34 -22.81 3.55
N LEU A 365 11.98 -24.05 3.19
CA LEU A 365 11.26 -24.35 1.94
C LEU A 365 9.87 -23.68 1.91
N ILE A 366 9.13 -23.73 3.02
CA ILE A 366 7.83 -23.04 3.13
C ILE A 366 8.02 -21.52 2.98
N THR A 367 9.01 -20.96 3.68
CA THR A 367 9.30 -19.51 3.67
C THR A 367 9.69 -19.06 2.26
N LEU A 368 10.60 -19.78 1.60
CA LEU A 368 11.02 -19.48 0.22
C LEU A 368 9.85 -19.55 -0.76
N ASN A 369 8.97 -20.55 -0.63
CA ASN A 369 7.79 -20.67 -1.48
C ASN A 369 6.81 -19.49 -1.28
N ILE A 370 6.58 -19.07 -0.03
CA ILE A 370 5.74 -17.91 0.28
C ILE A 370 6.37 -16.64 -0.30
N CYS A 371 7.68 -16.43 -0.11
CA CYS A 371 8.40 -15.28 -0.68
C CYS A 371 8.32 -15.24 -2.21
N PHE A 372 8.53 -16.39 -2.87
CA PHE A 372 8.43 -16.49 -4.32
C PHE A 372 7.01 -16.18 -4.82
N THR A 373 5.99 -16.75 -4.17
CA THR A 373 4.59 -16.48 -4.51
C THR A 373 4.25 -14.99 -4.36
N TRP A 374 4.68 -14.38 -3.25
CA TRP A 374 4.49 -12.95 -3.02
C TRP A 374 5.19 -12.09 -4.06
N MET A 375 6.41 -12.44 -4.44
CA MET A 375 7.18 -11.74 -5.49
C MET A 375 6.44 -11.78 -6.83
N VAL A 376 5.99 -12.97 -7.27
CA VAL A 376 5.25 -13.13 -8.54
C VAL A 376 3.94 -12.34 -8.52
N CYS A 377 3.14 -12.45 -7.45
CA CYS A 377 1.89 -11.70 -7.32
C CYS A 377 2.12 -10.18 -7.30
N SER A 378 3.15 -9.70 -6.59
CA SER A 378 3.46 -8.27 -6.51
C SER A 378 3.93 -7.73 -7.86
N MET A 379 4.77 -8.49 -8.57
CA MET A 379 5.24 -8.13 -9.91
C MET A 379 4.08 -7.98 -10.89
N LEU A 380 3.14 -8.92 -10.90
CA LEU A 380 1.95 -8.86 -11.76
C LEU A 380 1.04 -7.68 -11.36
N TYR A 381 0.77 -7.52 -10.07
CA TYR A 381 -0.11 -6.47 -9.55
C TYR A 381 0.39 -5.07 -9.89
N TYR A 382 1.63 -4.75 -9.49
CA TYR A 382 2.20 -3.43 -9.72
C TYR A 382 2.58 -3.24 -11.20
N GLY A 383 2.95 -4.30 -11.91
CA GLY A 383 3.21 -4.22 -13.35
C GLY A 383 1.97 -3.79 -14.15
N VAL A 384 0.80 -4.38 -13.86
CA VAL A 384 -0.46 -3.96 -14.48
C VAL A 384 -0.85 -2.55 -14.04
N THR A 385 -0.72 -2.23 -12.75
CA THR A 385 -1.10 -0.92 -12.19
C THR A 385 -0.22 0.23 -12.70
N LEU A 386 1.08 0.00 -12.93
CA LEU A 386 1.97 1.04 -13.46
C LEU A 386 1.75 1.29 -14.95
N ASN A 387 1.44 0.23 -15.71
CA ASN A 387 1.20 0.32 -17.15
C ASN A 387 -0.23 0.75 -17.50
N SER A 388 -1.16 0.79 -16.55
CA SER A 388 -2.57 1.12 -16.81
C SER A 388 -2.79 2.52 -17.39
N LEU A 389 -1.85 3.44 -17.13
CA LEU A 389 -1.90 4.82 -17.62
C LEU A 389 -1.43 4.94 -19.07
N ASP A 390 -0.58 4.02 -19.53
CA ASP A 390 -0.04 3.99 -20.88
C ASP A 390 -0.88 3.08 -21.81
N MET A 391 -1.92 2.41 -21.28
CA MET A 391 -2.90 1.66 -22.08
C MET A 391 -3.75 2.59 -22.95
N ALA A 392 -4.12 2.11 -24.14
CA ALA A 392 -5.01 2.83 -25.05
C ALA A 392 -6.34 3.23 -24.39
N GLY A 393 -6.91 4.35 -24.82
CA GLY A 393 -8.14 4.92 -24.26
C GLY A 393 -7.91 5.95 -23.16
N ASN A 394 -8.90 6.12 -22.29
CA ASN A 394 -8.87 7.15 -21.26
C ASN A 394 -8.18 6.64 -19.98
N ARG A 395 -7.03 7.24 -19.62
CA ARG A 395 -6.23 6.92 -18.43
C ARG A 395 -7.04 6.81 -17.13
N TYR A 396 -8.05 7.67 -16.93
CA TYR A 396 -8.86 7.69 -15.72
C TYR A 396 -9.81 6.50 -15.66
N ILE A 397 -10.41 6.15 -16.81
CA ILE A 397 -11.31 5.00 -16.94
C ILE A 397 -10.52 3.69 -16.79
N ASN A 398 -9.33 3.62 -17.39
CA ASN A 398 -8.47 2.43 -17.29
C ASN A 398 -8.10 2.11 -15.83
N VAL A 399 -7.65 3.12 -15.07
CA VAL A 399 -7.37 2.95 -13.64
C VAL A 399 -8.65 2.61 -12.88
N PHE A 400 -9.78 3.29 -13.16
CA PHE A 400 -11.04 3.00 -12.48
C PHE A 400 -11.51 1.54 -12.69
N ILE A 401 -11.41 1.01 -13.90
CA ILE A 401 -11.82 -0.36 -14.22
C ILE A 401 -10.92 -1.38 -13.50
N ILE A 402 -9.60 -1.18 -13.54
CA ILE A 402 -8.65 -2.04 -12.82
C ILE A 402 -8.94 -1.98 -11.32
N MET A 403 -9.29 -0.80 -10.79
CA MET A 403 -9.63 -0.71 -9.38
C MET A 403 -10.95 -1.41 -9.05
N ALA A 404 -11.94 -1.31 -9.95
CA ALA A 404 -13.26 -1.89 -9.79
C ALA A 404 -13.30 -3.42 -9.92
N ILE A 405 -12.45 -4.02 -10.76
CA ILE A 405 -12.45 -5.48 -11.01
C ILE A 405 -12.01 -6.30 -9.79
N GLU A 406 -11.35 -5.66 -8.83
CA GLU A 406 -10.93 -6.32 -7.59
C GLU A 406 -12.10 -6.64 -6.65
N PHE A 407 -13.18 -5.85 -6.66
CA PHE A 407 -14.36 -6.13 -5.83
C PHE A 407 -15.03 -7.49 -6.15
N PRO A 408 -15.37 -7.82 -7.41
CA PRO A 408 -15.86 -9.15 -7.74
C PRO A 408 -14.79 -10.22 -7.54
N SER A 409 -13.50 -9.89 -7.70
CA SER A 409 -12.39 -10.81 -7.42
C SER A 409 -12.33 -11.22 -5.93
N PHE A 410 -12.55 -10.29 -4.99
CA PHE A 410 -12.60 -10.60 -3.56
C PHE A 410 -13.78 -11.52 -3.20
N TYR A 411 -14.96 -11.27 -3.80
CA TYR A 411 -16.11 -12.16 -3.62
C TYR A 411 -15.85 -13.56 -4.18
N CYS A 412 -15.27 -13.64 -5.39
CA CYS A 412 -14.87 -14.88 -6.01
C CYS A 412 -13.84 -15.65 -5.15
N THR A 413 -12.84 -14.96 -4.63
CA THR A 413 -11.81 -15.52 -3.74
C THR A 413 -12.42 -16.10 -2.47
N TYR A 414 -13.31 -15.35 -1.81
CA TYR A 414 -14.04 -15.83 -0.63
C TYR A 414 -14.87 -17.09 -0.95
N TYR A 415 -15.61 -17.09 -2.05
CA TYR A 415 -16.41 -18.24 -2.47
C TYR A 415 -15.54 -19.48 -2.78
N LEU A 416 -14.42 -19.30 -3.49
CA LEU A 416 -13.53 -20.39 -3.84
C LEU A 416 -12.78 -20.96 -2.63
N PHE A 417 -12.37 -20.12 -1.68
CA PHE A 417 -11.67 -20.58 -0.47
C PHE A 417 -12.60 -21.28 0.53
N THR A 418 -13.90 -21.00 0.50
CA THR A 418 -14.89 -21.71 1.32
C THR A 418 -15.31 -23.04 0.69
N ARG A 419 -15.29 -23.17 -0.64
CA ARG A 419 -15.65 -24.38 -1.37
C ARG A 419 -14.49 -25.35 -1.60
N PHE A 420 -13.28 -24.83 -1.85
CA PHE A 420 -12.10 -25.60 -2.18
C PHE A 420 -10.95 -25.29 -1.21
N ASP A 421 -10.05 -26.24 -1.01
CA ASP A 421 -8.80 -25.99 -0.29
C ASP A 421 -8.02 -24.85 -0.93
N HIS A 422 -7.42 -23.97 -0.13
CA HIS A 422 -6.74 -22.75 -0.59
C HIS A 422 -5.70 -22.98 -1.70
N ARG A 423 -5.04 -24.15 -1.74
CA ARG A 423 -3.98 -24.45 -2.72
C ARG A 423 -4.49 -24.51 -4.16
N LYS A 424 -5.60 -25.20 -4.40
CA LYS A 424 -6.15 -25.43 -5.76
C LYS A 424 -6.50 -24.13 -6.51
N PRO A 425 -7.29 -23.20 -5.94
CA PRO A 425 -7.61 -21.95 -6.61
C PRO A 425 -6.38 -21.07 -6.81
N ILE A 426 -5.45 -21.01 -5.83
CA ILE A 426 -4.21 -20.24 -5.99
C ILE A 426 -3.38 -20.76 -7.17
N THR A 427 -3.16 -22.07 -7.27
CA THR A 427 -2.43 -22.66 -8.40
C THR A 427 -3.13 -22.40 -9.73
N PHE A 428 -4.46 -22.55 -9.78
CA PHE A 428 -5.24 -22.30 -10.98
C PHE A 428 -5.10 -20.85 -11.47
N PHE A 429 -5.30 -19.86 -10.59
CA PHE A 429 -5.21 -18.45 -10.97
C PHE A 429 -3.80 -18.01 -11.32
N LEU A 430 -2.76 -18.55 -10.66
CA LEU A 430 -1.38 -18.26 -11.04
C LEU A 430 -1.08 -18.76 -12.47
N VAL A 431 -1.44 -20.00 -12.79
CA VAL A 431 -1.28 -20.57 -14.14
C VAL A 431 -2.10 -19.77 -15.16
N PHE A 432 -3.36 -19.47 -14.83
CA PHE A 432 -4.24 -18.69 -15.69
C PHE A 432 -3.67 -17.28 -15.96
N SER A 433 -3.18 -16.58 -14.94
CA SER A 433 -2.55 -15.26 -15.11
C SER A 433 -1.30 -15.34 -15.99
N GLY A 434 -0.48 -16.38 -15.82
CA GLY A 434 0.72 -16.60 -16.64
C GLY A 434 0.38 -16.83 -18.11
N LEU A 435 -0.65 -17.63 -18.40
CA LEU A 435 -1.15 -17.84 -19.75
C LEU A 435 -1.66 -16.53 -20.38
N ASN A 436 -2.37 -15.69 -19.62
CA ASN A 436 -2.83 -14.38 -20.10
C ASN A 436 -1.66 -13.43 -20.39
N CYS A 437 -0.62 -13.42 -19.55
CA CYS A 437 0.57 -12.61 -19.81
C CYS A 437 1.28 -13.06 -21.10
N ILE A 438 1.39 -14.37 -21.33
CA ILE A 438 1.95 -14.90 -22.59
C ILE A 438 1.06 -14.50 -23.77
N ALA A 439 -0.25 -14.66 -23.65
CA ALA A 439 -1.21 -14.29 -24.69
C ALA A 439 -1.16 -12.79 -25.04
N SER A 440 -0.95 -11.91 -24.05
CA SER A 440 -0.90 -10.46 -24.26
C SER A 440 0.21 -10.02 -25.21
N ASN A 441 1.33 -10.76 -25.30
CA ASN A 441 2.41 -10.45 -26.24
C ASN A 441 2.03 -10.71 -27.71
N PHE A 442 1.01 -11.54 -27.95
CA PHE A 442 0.54 -11.84 -29.31
C PHE A 442 -0.53 -10.87 -29.80
N VAL A 443 -1.02 -9.95 -28.94
CA VAL A 443 -1.96 -8.90 -29.32
C VAL A 443 -1.17 -7.71 -29.85
N THR A 444 -1.16 -7.51 -31.17
CA THR A 444 -0.46 -6.37 -31.79
C THR A 444 -1.19 -5.04 -31.52
N LYS A 445 -0.42 -3.96 -31.31
CA LYS A 445 -0.94 -2.61 -31.05
C LYS A 445 -1.92 -2.10 -32.12
N GLU A 446 -1.83 -2.61 -33.37
CA GLU A 446 -2.68 -2.20 -34.49
C GLU A 446 -4.16 -2.59 -34.35
N GLN A 447 -4.52 -3.51 -33.43
CA GLN A 447 -5.91 -3.94 -33.24
C GLN A 447 -6.65 -3.21 -32.10
N MET A 448 -6.01 -2.25 -31.42
CA MET A 448 -6.58 -1.52 -30.27
C MET A 448 -6.97 -0.06 -30.58
N GLY A 449 -7.00 0.32 -31.86
CA GLY A 449 -7.37 1.67 -32.34
C GLY A 449 -8.87 1.90 -32.42
#